data_AF-A0A1B2EX56-F1
#
_entry.id   AF-A0A1B2EX56-F1
#
_cell.length_a   1.000
_cell.length_b   1.000
_cell.length_c   1.000
_cell.angle_alpha   90.00
_cell.angle_beta   90.00
_cell.angle_gamma   90.00
#
_symmetry.space_group_name_H-M   'P 1'
#
loop_
_entity.id
_entity.type
_entity.pdbx_description
1 polymer ?
#
loop_
_entity_poly.entity_id
_entity_poly.type
_entity_poly.pdbx_seq_one_letter_code
_entity_poly.pdbx_strand_id
1 'polypeptide(L)'
;MTQSYSLDLRVRVVAFVEAGHSCRAAARHFGVSDSFAIKLLQRQKTSGSPTPARQGRPPGRRRLSPYETFLIQAVEAKPDITMPELAARLLEEHGIVAAPATLSRLLCRHGFTYKKAQLAAECARADVREERRVWHTQRQPRMRQQPYRLVFLDETYVNTKMTRLRGRSRRGQRLRAAAPFGHWKTHTFLKVLS
;
A
#
# COMPACT_ATOMS: atom_id res chain seq x y z
N MET A 1 0.04 28.78 -1.35
CA MET A 1 -0.33 28.48 0.07
C MET A 1 0.45 29.41 0.96
N THR A 2 -0.20 30.05 1.93
CA THR A 2 0.49 30.95 2.86
C THR A 2 1.27 30.13 3.88
N GLN A 3 2.59 30.13 3.76
CA GLN A 3 3.48 29.42 4.68
C GLN A 3 3.53 30.19 6.01
N SER A 4 3.51 29.45 7.12
CA SER A 4 3.71 30.05 8.43
C SER A 4 5.19 30.38 8.66
N TYR A 5 5.47 31.47 9.38
CA TYR A 5 6.83 31.75 9.85
C TYR A 5 7.39 30.59 10.67
N SER A 6 8.71 30.43 10.63
CA SER A 6 9.45 29.36 11.31
C SER A 6 9.13 29.29 12.81
N LEU A 7 9.25 28.09 13.38
CA LEU A 7 9.03 27.89 14.82
C LEU A 7 10.03 28.71 15.64
N ASP A 8 11.29 28.78 15.22
CA ASP A 8 12.33 29.56 15.88
C ASP A 8 11.94 31.04 15.99
N LEU A 9 11.52 31.67 14.89
CA LEU A 9 11.09 33.07 14.89
C LEU A 9 9.92 33.29 15.85
N ARG A 10 8.97 32.36 15.87
CA ARG A 10 7.81 32.42 16.77
C ARG A 10 8.21 32.31 18.24
N VAL A 11 9.13 31.41 18.58
CA VAL A 11 9.65 31.24 19.94
C VAL A 11 10.36 32.51 20.39
N ARG A 12 11.23 33.09 19.55
CA ARG A 12 11.96 34.33 19.87
C ARG A 12 11.04 35.53 20.06
N VAL A 13 10.01 35.68 19.23
CA VAL A 13 9.01 36.75 19.38
C VAL A 13 8.24 36.61 20.69
N VAL A 14 7.85 35.39 21.07
CA VAL A 14 7.18 35.13 22.35
C VAL A 14 8.10 35.46 23.52
N ALA A 15 9.33 34.95 23.53
CA ALA A 15 10.30 35.20 24.60
C ALA A 15 10.60 36.69 24.79
N PHE A 16 10.70 37.45 23.69
CA PHE A 16 10.92 38.89 23.74
C PHE A 16 9.75 39.65 24.38
N VAL A 17 8.50 39.22 24.14
CA VAL A 17 7.33 39.81 24.79
C VAL A 17 7.24 39.38 26.26
N GLU A 18 7.57 38.13 26.57
CA GLU A 18 7.63 37.62 27.95
C GLU A 18 8.71 38.33 28.79
N ALA A 19 9.78 38.82 28.16
CA ALA A 19 10.78 39.69 28.78
C ALA A 19 10.28 41.12 29.10
N GLY A 20 9.01 41.43 28.87
CA GLY A 20 8.36 42.69 29.25
C GLY A 20 8.17 43.69 28.10
N HIS A 21 8.54 43.35 26.87
CA HIS A 21 8.35 44.24 25.72
C HIS A 21 6.95 44.10 25.10
N SER A 22 6.47 45.17 24.43
CA SER A 22 5.17 45.12 23.74
C SER A 22 5.22 44.31 22.44
N CYS A 23 4.07 43.78 22.01
CA CYS A 23 3.96 43.07 20.72
C CYS A 23 4.42 43.92 19.52
N ARG A 24 4.18 45.24 19.54
CA ARG A 24 4.64 46.17 18.49
C ARG A 24 6.14 46.41 18.55
N ALA A 25 6.74 46.40 19.74
CA ALA A 25 8.19 46.43 19.87
C ALA A 25 8.83 45.14 19.31
N ALA A 26 8.24 43.98 19.61
CA ALA A 26 8.67 42.70 19.04
C ALA A 26 8.58 42.71 17.50
N ALA A 27 7.47 43.20 16.94
CA ALA A 27 7.28 43.29 15.50
C ALA A 27 8.38 44.09 14.80
N ARG A 28 8.71 45.28 15.34
CA ARG A 28 9.83 46.11 14.86
C ARG A 28 11.19 45.43 15.01
N HIS A 29 11.44 44.80 16.17
CA HIS A 29 12.72 44.15 16.45
C HIS A 29 13.01 42.96 15.53
N PHE A 30 11.99 42.17 15.21
CA PHE A 30 12.12 40.96 14.38
C PHE A 30 11.75 41.17 12.90
N GLY A 31 11.43 42.40 12.49
CA GLY A 31 11.07 42.71 11.09
C GLY A 31 9.79 42.00 10.61
N VAL A 32 8.82 41.79 11.50
CA VAL A 32 7.55 41.11 11.20
C VAL A 32 6.37 42.08 11.34
N SER A 33 5.20 41.72 10.80
CA SER A 33 4.02 42.56 10.95
C SER A 33 3.47 42.56 12.38
N ASP A 34 2.95 43.70 12.83
CA ASP A 34 2.28 43.84 14.13
C ASP A 34 1.18 42.79 14.31
N SER A 35 0.38 42.54 13.26
CA SER A 35 -0.69 41.54 13.29
C SER A 35 -0.17 40.12 13.54
N PHE A 36 1.02 39.77 13.03
CA PHE A 36 1.62 38.46 13.29
C PHE A 36 2.02 38.33 14.76
N ALA A 37 2.74 39.31 15.31
CA ALA A 37 3.15 39.28 16.72
C ALA A 37 1.95 39.21 17.67
N ILE A 38 0.89 40.01 17.41
CA ILE A 38 -0.34 40.00 18.21
C ILE A 38 -1.05 38.64 18.15
N LYS A 39 -1.28 38.10 16.94
CA LYS A 39 -1.95 36.80 16.76
C LYS A 39 -1.14 35.65 17.35
N LEU A 40 0.19 35.73 17.29
CA LEU A 40 1.08 34.75 17.89
C LEU A 40 0.94 34.74 19.42
N LEU A 41 0.97 35.90 20.06
CA LEU A 41 0.82 36.01 21.52
C LEU A 41 -0.59 35.63 22.00
N GLN A 42 -1.63 36.02 21.27
CA GLN A 42 -3.00 35.57 21.57
C GLN A 42 -3.07 34.04 21.59
N ARG A 43 -2.43 33.40 20.61
CA ARG A 43 -2.37 31.96 20.55
C ARG A 43 -1.52 31.33 21.65
N GLN A 44 -0.36 31.90 21.97
CA GLN A 44 0.45 31.43 23.10
C GLN A 44 -0.38 31.43 24.39
N LYS A 45 -1.19 32.47 24.62
CA LYS A 45 -2.11 32.55 25.76
C LYS A 45 -3.24 31.51 25.71
N THR A 46 -3.81 31.23 24.53
CA THR A 46 -4.93 30.29 24.39
C THR A 46 -4.49 28.82 24.37
N SER A 47 -3.39 28.47 23.69
CA SER A 47 -2.96 27.09 23.48
C SER A 47 -1.65 26.71 24.17
N GLY A 48 -0.98 27.65 24.87
CA GLY A 48 0.30 27.42 25.56
C GLY A 48 1.48 27.12 24.62
N SER A 49 1.33 27.31 23.30
CA SER A 49 2.32 26.89 22.31
C SER A 49 2.42 27.86 21.13
N PRO A 50 3.66 28.21 20.70
CA PRO A 50 3.88 29.09 19.55
C PRO A 50 3.77 28.33 18.22
N THR A 51 3.78 26.99 18.25
CA THR A 51 3.81 26.09 17.08
C THR A 51 2.61 26.32 16.17
N PRO A 52 2.75 26.59 14.85
CA PRO A 52 1.62 26.87 13.92
C PRO A 52 0.47 25.87 14.01
N ALA A 53 -0.76 26.33 13.77
CA ALA A 53 -1.90 25.43 13.68
C ALA A 53 -1.69 24.52 12.48
N ARG A 54 -2.18 23.28 12.55
CA ARG A 54 -2.09 22.36 11.43
C ARG A 54 -2.73 23.00 10.19
N GLN A 55 -1.91 23.29 9.19
CA GLN A 55 -2.38 23.78 7.90
C GLN A 55 -2.84 22.60 7.04
N GLY A 56 -3.93 22.79 6.28
CA GLY A 56 -4.45 21.80 5.34
C GLY A 56 -5.66 20.99 5.83
N ARG A 57 -6.14 20.07 4.98
CA ARG A 57 -7.35 19.29 5.24
C ARG A 57 -7.17 18.40 6.49
N PRO A 58 -8.11 18.41 7.45
CA PRO A 58 -8.07 17.53 8.61
C PRO A 58 -7.94 16.05 8.20
N PRO A 59 -7.14 15.25 8.92
CA PRO A 59 -7.15 13.80 8.74
C PRO A 59 -8.53 13.29 9.17
N GLY A 60 -9.09 12.32 8.43
CA GLY A 60 -10.39 11.71 8.77
C GLY A 60 -11.63 12.31 8.09
N ARG A 61 -11.58 13.52 7.49
CA ARG A 61 -12.68 14.03 6.64
C ARG A 61 -12.66 13.45 5.22
N ARG A 62 -12.40 12.15 5.09
CA ARG A 62 -12.47 11.45 3.80
C ARG A 62 -13.76 10.65 3.79
N ARG A 63 -14.54 10.80 2.71
CA ARG A 63 -15.83 10.12 2.50
C ARG A 63 -15.76 8.59 2.66
N LEU A 64 -14.58 8.00 2.50
CA LEU A 64 -14.38 6.55 2.58
C LEU A 64 -13.92 6.05 3.95
N SER A 65 -13.62 6.93 4.92
CA SER A 65 -13.08 6.51 6.23
C SER A 65 -13.97 5.49 6.95
N PRO A 66 -15.31 5.62 6.95
CA PRO A 66 -16.19 4.61 7.56
C PRO A 66 -16.16 3.24 6.88
N TYR A 67 -15.75 3.18 5.62
CA TYR A 67 -15.78 1.96 4.79
C TYR A 67 -14.39 1.35 4.61
N GLU A 68 -13.36 1.86 5.31
CA GLU A 68 -11.98 1.36 5.19
C GLU A 68 -11.89 -0.14 5.52
N THR A 69 -12.53 -0.58 6.61
CA THR A 69 -12.53 -1.98 7.03
C THR A 69 -13.16 -2.89 5.97
N PHE A 70 -14.32 -2.49 5.43
CA PHE A 70 -15.01 -3.23 4.38
C PHE A 70 -14.13 -3.38 3.12
N LEU A 71 -13.53 -2.28 2.65
CA LEU A 71 -12.68 -2.28 1.46
C LEU A 71 -11.44 -3.16 1.64
N ILE A 72 -10.85 -3.18 2.83
CA ILE A 72 -9.71 -4.03 3.17
C ILE A 72 -10.13 -5.51 3.15
N GLN A 73 -11.23 -5.86 3.81
CA GLN A 73 -11.74 -7.24 3.85
C GLN A 73 -12.10 -7.76 2.46
N ALA A 74 -12.73 -6.93 1.61
CA ALA A 74 -13.07 -7.31 0.24
C ALA A 74 -11.82 -7.65 -0.60
N VAL A 75 -10.73 -6.89 -0.42
CA VAL A 75 -9.45 -7.16 -1.09
C VAL A 75 -8.73 -8.37 -0.49
N GLU A 76 -8.80 -8.58 0.82
CA GLU A 76 -8.18 -9.75 1.46
C GLU A 76 -8.90 -11.06 1.07
N ALA A 77 -10.24 -11.03 0.95
CA ALA A 77 -11.02 -12.17 0.49
C ALA A 77 -10.80 -12.49 -0.99
N LYS A 78 -10.70 -11.46 -1.84
CA LYS A 78 -10.44 -11.59 -3.27
C LYS A 78 -9.30 -10.65 -3.71
N PRO A 79 -8.03 -11.08 -3.55
CA PRO A 79 -6.87 -10.23 -3.85
C PRO A 79 -6.80 -9.72 -5.28
N ASP A 80 -7.36 -10.44 -6.25
CA ASP A 80 -7.36 -10.07 -7.66
C ASP A 80 -8.56 -9.20 -8.07
N ILE A 81 -9.38 -8.72 -7.11
CA ILE A 81 -10.47 -7.78 -7.37
C ILE A 81 -9.94 -6.50 -8.03
N THR A 82 -10.57 -6.09 -9.12
CA THR A 82 -10.23 -4.84 -9.80
C THR A 82 -10.83 -3.65 -9.06
N MET A 83 -10.26 -2.46 -9.24
CA MET A 83 -10.81 -1.24 -8.61
C MET A 83 -12.22 -0.88 -9.09
N PRO A 84 -12.60 -1.07 -10.37
CA PRO A 84 -13.98 -0.91 -10.81
C PRO A 84 -14.94 -1.91 -10.14
N GLU A 85 -14.57 -3.18 -10.01
CA GLU A 85 -15.40 -4.16 -9.28
C GLU A 85 -15.54 -3.81 -7.80
N LEU A 86 -14.46 -3.37 -7.16
CA LEU A 86 -14.51 -2.90 -5.78
C LEU A 86 -15.39 -1.65 -5.63
N ALA A 87 -15.40 -0.76 -6.63
CA ALA A 87 -16.29 0.40 -6.66
C ALA A 87 -17.76 -0.01 -6.85
N ALA A 88 -18.04 -1.00 -7.70
CA ALA A 88 -19.38 -1.55 -7.88
C ALA A 88 -19.90 -2.19 -6.58
N ARG A 89 -19.07 -2.99 -5.90
CA ARG A 89 -19.42 -3.57 -4.59
C ARG A 89 -19.67 -2.51 -3.52
N LEU A 90 -18.86 -1.46 -3.48
CA LEU A 90 -19.06 -0.35 -2.55
C LEU A 90 -20.37 0.41 -2.83
N LEU A 91 -20.76 0.52 -4.10
CA LEU A 91 -22.03 1.12 -4.48
C LEU A 91 -23.21 0.21 -4.09
N GLU A 92 -23.10 -1.08 -4.34
CA GLU A 92 -24.14 -2.07 -4.06
C GLU A 92 -24.37 -2.25 -2.55
N GLU A 93 -23.32 -2.42 -1.76
CA GLU A 93 -23.43 -2.73 -0.33
C GLU A 93 -23.64 -1.48 0.54
N HIS A 94 -23.18 -0.31 0.09
CA HIS A 94 -23.17 0.91 0.92
C HIS A 94 -23.74 2.16 0.24
N GLY A 95 -24.14 2.10 -1.03
CA GLY A 95 -24.67 3.26 -1.77
C GLY A 95 -23.62 4.33 -2.10
N ILE A 96 -22.33 4.02 -1.96
CA ILE A 96 -21.24 4.99 -2.06
C ILE A 96 -20.53 4.89 -3.41
N VAL A 97 -20.79 5.87 -4.28
CA VAL A 97 -20.04 6.01 -5.54
C VAL A 97 -18.61 6.47 -5.26
N ALA A 98 -17.59 5.68 -5.60
CA ALA A 98 -16.19 6.07 -5.46
C ALA A 98 -15.42 5.85 -6.76
N ALA A 99 -14.63 6.85 -7.17
CA ALA A 99 -13.74 6.69 -8.30
C ALA A 99 -12.67 5.60 -8.02
N PRO A 100 -12.34 4.73 -8.99
CA PRO A 100 -11.32 3.68 -8.83
C PRO A 100 -9.96 4.19 -8.32
N ALA A 101 -9.55 5.40 -8.74
CA ALA A 101 -8.32 6.02 -8.28
C ALA A 101 -8.32 6.34 -6.77
N THR A 102 -9.49 6.69 -6.21
CA THR A 102 -9.64 6.98 -4.77
C THR A 102 -9.48 5.71 -3.95
N LEU A 103 -10.06 4.60 -4.40
CA LEU A 103 -9.90 3.28 -3.79
C LEU A 103 -8.44 2.83 -3.83
N SER A 104 -7.78 3.01 -4.98
CA SER A 104 -6.36 2.69 -5.13
C SER A 104 -5.48 3.45 -4.13
N ARG A 105 -5.67 4.78 -4.01
CA ARG A 105 -4.91 5.61 -3.05
C ARG A 105 -5.18 5.24 -1.59
N LEU A 106 -6.41 4.86 -1.26
CA LEU A 106 -6.78 4.36 0.07
C LEU A 106 -6.01 3.08 0.38
N LEU A 107 -6.08 2.08 -0.51
CA LEU A 107 -5.40 0.80 -0.32
C LEU A 107 -3.88 0.95 -0.24
N CYS A 108 -3.27 1.82 -1.05
CA CYS A 108 -1.83 2.11 -0.95
C CYS A 108 -1.45 2.70 0.41
N ARG A 109 -2.31 3.52 1.03
CA ARG A 109 -2.07 4.06 2.38
C ARG A 109 -2.13 2.97 3.44
N HIS A 110 -2.99 1.97 3.27
CA HIS A 110 -3.04 0.78 4.14
C HIS A 110 -1.97 -0.26 3.79
N GLY A 111 -0.97 0.10 2.98
CA GLY A 111 0.17 -0.76 2.67
C GLY A 111 -0.11 -1.84 1.64
N PHE A 112 -1.24 -1.82 0.94
CA PHE A 112 -1.49 -2.74 -0.16
C PHE A 112 -0.69 -2.36 -1.40
N THR A 113 -0.05 -3.36 -1.98
CA THR A 113 0.77 -3.27 -3.18
C THR A 113 0.23 -4.21 -4.24
N TYR A 114 0.31 -3.83 -5.51
CA TYR A 114 -0.11 -4.66 -6.63
C TYR A 114 1.06 -5.56 -7.06
N LYS A 115 0.92 -6.86 -6.89
CA LYS A 115 2.01 -7.85 -7.02
C LYS A 115 1.58 -9.03 -7.88
N LYS A 116 2.57 -9.75 -8.42
CA LYS A 116 2.40 -11.02 -9.13
C LYS A 116 3.13 -12.14 -8.38
N ALA A 117 2.42 -13.21 -8.05
CA ALA A 117 3.00 -14.52 -7.77
C ALA A 117 1.92 -15.57 -8.05
N GLN A 118 2.02 -16.21 -9.21
CA GLN A 118 1.18 -17.37 -9.55
C GLN A 118 1.78 -18.60 -8.88
N LEU A 119 0.99 -19.31 -8.09
CA LEU A 119 1.32 -20.67 -7.66
C LEU A 119 0.27 -21.60 -8.25
N ALA A 120 0.71 -22.70 -8.85
CA ALA A 120 -0.21 -23.74 -9.27
C ALA A 120 -0.98 -24.25 -8.05
N ALA A 121 -2.31 -24.31 -8.13
CA ALA A 121 -3.17 -24.64 -6.98
C ALA A 121 -2.85 -26.02 -6.38
N GLU A 122 -2.43 -26.96 -7.22
CA GLU A 122 -1.96 -28.30 -6.83
C GLU A 122 -0.82 -28.28 -5.81
N CYS A 123 -0.01 -27.21 -5.76
CA CYS A 123 1.08 -27.05 -4.80
C CYS A 123 0.61 -26.99 -3.35
N ALA A 124 -0.67 -26.71 -3.12
CA ALA A 124 -1.27 -26.68 -1.79
C ALA A 124 -1.72 -28.06 -1.30
N ARG A 125 -1.83 -29.06 -2.18
CA ARG A 125 -2.20 -30.43 -1.78
C ARG A 125 -1.10 -31.06 -0.93
N ALA A 126 -1.48 -31.82 0.08
CA ALA A 126 -0.55 -32.34 1.09
C ALA A 126 0.47 -33.32 0.49
N ASP A 127 0.03 -34.16 -0.45
CA ASP A 127 0.85 -35.10 -1.23
C ASP A 127 1.89 -34.38 -2.07
N VAL A 128 1.47 -33.42 -2.91
CA VAL A 128 2.35 -32.63 -3.78
C VAL A 128 3.36 -31.80 -2.96
N ARG A 129 2.92 -31.26 -1.80
CA ARG A 129 3.79 -30.50 -0.91
C ARG A 129 4.88 -31.38 -0.30
N GLU A 130 4.52 -32.60 0.09
CA GLU A 130 5.49 -33.56 0.63
C GLU A 130 6.47 -34.02 -0.44
N GLU A 131 5.98 -34.41 -1.62
CA GLU A 131 6.84 -34.80 -2.74
C GLU A 131 7.82 -33.69 -3.13
N ARG A 132 7.37 -32.42 -3.13
CA ARG A 132 8.25 -31.27 -3.35
C ARG A 132 9.27 -31.08 -2.26
N ARG A 133 8.92 -31.31 -1.00
CA ARG A 133 9.87 -31.23 0.11
C ARG A 133 10.96 -32.27 -0.09
N VAL A 134 10.60 -33.53 -0.32
CA VAL A 134 11.54 -34.63 -0.62
C VAL A 134 12.38 -34.32 -1.86
N TRP A 135 11.77 -33.76 -2.90
CA TRP A 135 12.48 -33.34 -4.11
C TRP A 135 13.58 -32.31 -3.79
N HIS A 136 13.27 -31.25 -3.05
CA HIS A 136 14.22 -30.20 -2.72
C HIS A 136 15.28 -30.62 -1.69
N THR A 137 14.92 -31.40 -0.68
CA THR A 137 15.83 -31.73 0.41
C THR A 137 16.70 -32.95 0.14
N GLN A 138 16.22 -33.90 -0.68
CA GLN A 138 16.91 -35.17 -0.90
C GLN A 138 17.34 -35.37 -2.36
N ARG A 139 16.38 -35.28 -3.30
CA ARG A 139 16.63 -35.63 -4.69
C ARG A 139 17.53 -34.60 -5.39
N GLN A 140 17.21 -33.32 -5.27
CA GLN A 140 17.94 -32.22 -5.92
C GLN A 140 19.43 -32.15 -5.49
N PRO A 141 19.79 -32.27 -4.19
CA PRO A 141 21.19 -32.34 -3.79
C PRO A 141 21.95 -33.52 -4.39
N ARG A 142 21.34 -34.71 -4.46
CA ARG A 142 21.95 -35.90 -5.07
C ARG A 142 22.12 -35.76 -6.57
N MET A 143 21.12 -35.21 -7.27
CA MET A 143 21.18 -34.94 -8.71
C MET A 143 22.28 -33.93 -9.05
N ARG A 144 22.53 -32.94 -8.19
CA ARG A 144 23.63 -31.96 -8.37
C ARG A 144 25.02 -32.57 -8.29
N GLN A 145 25.20 -33.73 -7.65
CA GLN A 145 26.50 -34.41 -7.58
C GLN A 145 26.88 -35.10 -8.90
N GLN A 146 25.89 -35.44 -9.75
CA GLN A 146 26.11 -36.12 -11.02
C GLN A 146 25.24 -35.50 -12.13
N PRO A 147 25.44 -34.21 -12.46
CA PRO A 147 24.58 -33.48 -13.39
C PRO A 147 24.63 -34.07 -14.81
N TYR A 148 25.76 -34.65 -15.21
CA TYR A 148 25.99 -35.28 -16.51
C TYR A 148 25.17 -36.56 -16.76
N ARG A 149 24.46 -37.07 -15.74
CA ARG A 149 23.54 -38.22 -15.88
C ARG A 149 22.07 -37.80 -15.98
N LEU A 150 21.80 -36.51 -15.96
CA LEU A 150 20.44 -35.98 -15.99
C LEU A 150 20.06 -35.64 -17.42
N VAL A 151 18.91 -36.16 -17.85
CA VAL A 151 18.23 -35.71 -19.06
C VAL A 151 16.92 -35.09 -18.62
N PHE A 152 16.68 -33.85 -19.05
CA PHE A 152 15.44 -33.15 -18.76
C PHE A 152 14.47 -33.35 -19.92
N LEU A 153 13.36 -34.02 -19.63
CA LEU A 153 12.20 -34.05 -20.50
C LEU A 153 11.21 -33.02 -19.96
N ASP A 154 10.85 -32.06 -20.80
CA ASP A 154 9.81 -31.09 -20.48
C ASP A 154 8.74 -31.12 -21.57
N GLU A 155 7.50 -31.23 -21.13
CA GLU A 155 6.32 -31.11 -21.98
C GLU A 155 5.73 -29.72 -21.73
N THR A 156 5.93 -28.83 -22.70
CA THR A 156 5.32 -27.49 -22.64
C THR A 156 4.06 -27.49 -23.50
N TYR A 157 2.99 -26.91 -22.98
CA TYR A 157 1.78 -26.67 -23.76
C TYR A 157 1.41 -25.20 -23.86
N VAL A 158 0.76 -24.82 -24.96
CA VAL A 158 0.12 -23.50 -25.10
C VAL A 158 -1.39 -23.67 -24.87
N ASN A 159 -1.93 -22.95 -23.89
CA ASN A 159 -3.37 -22.88 -23.64
C ASN A 159 -3.85 -21.42 -23.57
N THR A 160 -5.14 -21.22 -23.77
CA THR A 160 -5.80 -19.91 -23.71
C THR A 160 -6.31 -19.55 -22.31
N LYS A 161 -5.81 -20.20 -21.24
CA LYS A 161 -6.28 -19.93 -19.87
C LYS A 161 -5.86 -18.53 -19.44
N MET A 162 -6.76 -17.56 -19.59
CA MET A 162 -6.56 -16.19 -19.13
C MET A 162 -6.85 -16.09 -17.63
N THR A 163 -5.81 -16.19 -16.81
CA THR A 163 -5.89 -15.83 -15.39
C THR A 163 -5.55 -14.36 -15.20
N ARG A 164 -6.13 -13.71 -14.18
CA ARG A 164 -5.76 -12.33 -13.85
C ARG A 164 -4.25 -12.24 -13.59
N LEU A 165 -3.61 -11.29 -14.25
CA LEU A 165 -2.15 -11.19 -14.27
C LEU A 165 -1.55 -10.80 -12.92
N ARG A 166 -2.33 -10.14 -12.05
CA ARG A 166 -1.88 -9.52 -10.79
C ARG A 166 -3.04 -9.38 -9.80
N GLY A 167 -2.70 -9.23 -8.52
CA GLY A 167 -3.64 -8.88 -7.44
C GLY A 167 -2.94 -8.06 -6.35
N ARG A 168 -3.67 -7.65 -5.31
CA ARG A 168 -3.18 -6.83 -4.20
C ARG A 168 -2.89 -7.67 -2.95
N SER A 169 -1.76 -7.37 -2.32
CA SER A 169 -1.39 -7.91 -1.00
C SER A 169 -0.56 -6.87 -0.25
N ARG A 170 -0.49 -6.99 1.08
CA ARG A 170 0.27 -6.06 1.92
C ARG A 170 1.75 -6.03 1.51
N ARG A 171 2.40 -4.89 1.71
CA ARG A 171 3.85 -4.76 1.50
C ARG A 171 4.57 -5.81 2.37
N GLY A 172 5.63 -6.42 1.82
CA GLY A 172 6.32 -7.55 2.47
C GLY A 172 5.66 -8.93 2.30
N GLN A 173 4.36 -9.02 2.03
CA GLN A 173 3.68 -10.31 1.83
C GLN A 173 3.67 -10.73 0.35
N ARG A 174 3.80 -12.04 0.08
CA ARG A 174 3.60 -12.60 -1.27
C ARG A 174 2.12 -12.93 -1.46
N LEU A 175 1.55 -12.45 -2.56
CA LEU A 175 0.21 -12.87 -2.98
C LEU A 175 0.28 -14.27 -3.58
N ARG A 176 -0.46 -15.23 -3.04
CA ARG A 176 -0.62 -16.56 -3.62
C ARG A 176 -2.02 -16.67 -4.19
N ALA A 177 -2.15 -16.86 -5.49
CA ALA A 177 -3.43 -17.04 -6.17
C ALA A 177 -3.42 -18.32 -7.00
N ALA A 178 -4.53 -19.05 -6.97
CA ALA A 178 -4.77 -20.25 -7.75
C ALA A 178 -5.14 -19.91 -9.20
N ALA A 179 -4.69 -20.73 -10.14
CA ALA A 179 -5.11 -20.67 -11.54
C ALA A 179 -6.15 -21.78 -11.81
N PRO A 180 -7.29 -21.49 -12.48
CA PRO A 180 -8.25 -22.51 -12.87
C PRO A 180 -7.63 -23.51 -13.86
N PHE A 181 -8.01 -24.79 -13.72
CA PHE A 181 -7.61 -25.86 -14.62
C PHE A 181 -8.84 -26.32 -15.42
N GLY A 182 -8.90 -25.99 -16.72
CA GLY A 182 -9.99 -26.40 -17.63
C GLY A 182 -9.50 -27.22 -18.84
N HIS A 183 -10.45 -27.82 -19.56
CA HIS A 183 -10.26 -28.77 -20.67
C HIS A 183 -10.49 -28.04 -22.02
N TRP A 184 -9.42 -27.62 -22.69
CA TRP A 184 -9.51 -26.98 -24.02
C TRP A 184 -8.37 -27.49 -24.92
N LYS A 185 -8.48 -27.30 -26.25
CA LYS A 185 -7.48 -27.71 -27.25
C LYS A 185 -6.11 -27.14 -26.87
N THR A 186 -5.24 -28.04 -26.45
CA THR A 186 -3.92 -27.76 -25.91
C THR A 186 -2.92 -28.21 -26.97
N HIS A 187 -2.10 -27.28 -27.49
CA HIS A 187 -1.02 -27.66 -28.40
C HIS A 187 0.22 -27.96 -27.56
N THR A 188 0.68 -29.21 -27.67
CA THR A 188 1.81 -29.73 -26.89
C THR A 188 3.09 -29.68 -27.71
N PHE A 189 4.17 -29.24 -27.08
CA PHE A 189 5.53 -29.29 -27.58
C PHE A 189 6.40 -30.08 -26.60
N LEU A 190 7.08 -31.10 -27.09
CA LEU A 190 8.03 -31.89 -26.31
C LEU A 190 9.44 -31.37 -26.55
N LYS A 191 10.17 -31.11 -25.47
CA LYS A 191 11.58 -30.73 -25.52
C LYS A 191 12.41 -31.67 -24.66
N VAL A 192 13.54 -32.08 -25.22
CA VAL A 192 14.58 -32.80 -24.48
C VAL A 192 15.81 -31.91 -24.39
N LEU A 193 16.37 -31.79 -23.20
CA LEU A 193 17.66 -31.15 -22.97
C LEU A 193 18.59 -32.15 -22.27
N SER A 194 19.77 -32.33 -22.85
CA SER A 194 20.90 -33.09 -22.31
C SER A 194 21.95 -32.14 -21.74
#